data_AF-A0A803MCI8-F1
#
_entry.id   AF-A0A803MCI8-F1
#
_cell.length_a   1.000
_cell.length_b   1.000
_cell.length_c   1.000
_cell.angle_alpha   90.00
_cell.angle_beta   90.00
_cell.angle_gamma   90.00
#
_symmetry.space_group_name_H-M   'P 1'
#
loop_
_entity.id
_entity.type
_entity.pdbx_description
1 polymer ?
#
loop_
_entity_poly.entity_id
_entity_poly.type
_entity_poly.pdbx_seq_one_letter_code
_entity_poly.pdbx_strand_id
1 'polypeptide(L)'
;MPLSRKVVQNIHLSGGSLLGVSRGGPTVREIVDSMEERGTNMLFVLGGNGTHAGAVAIHNECRKRRMKVSVVGVPKTIDNDILLMDKTFGFDTAVEEAQRAINSAYIEVGPLIMNQPLVDLSLSQAHSAYRGVGLVKLMGRSSGFIAMHASLASGQVDICLIPEVPFHIHGPHGILRHLEYLLDTKGSAVICVAEGAALNLLEKSNATDASGNAVFGDIGVHIQQEIKKYFKELGTSADVKYIDPTYMLRAIRANASDGILCTILGQNAVHGAFAGFSGITVGLCNTHYAYFPIPEVIKYPRLVDPNSRMWHRCLTSTGQPDFI
;
A
#
# COMPACT_ATOMS: atom_id res chain seq x y z
N MET A 1 28.81 -9.69 -0.48
CA MET A 1 28.59 -10.93 0.31
C MET A 1 28.21 -12.05 -0.65
N PRO A 2 28.93 -13.18 -0.66
CA PRO A 2 28.50 -14.39 -1.39
C PRO A 2 27.22 -14.98 -0.78
N LEU A 3 26.25 -15.35 -1.62
CA LEU A 3 25.00 -15.99 -1.19
C LEU A 3 25.11 -17.51 -1.38
N SER A 4 25.20 -18.25 -0.28
CA SER A 4 25.20 -19.73 -0.29
C SER A 4 23.89 -20.26 0.28
N ARG A 5 23.59 -21.55 0.03
CA ARG A 5 22.42 -22.22 0.61
C ARG A 5 22.30 -22.02 2.12
N LYS A 6 23.43 -22.07 2.85
CA LYS A 6 23.48 -21.85 4.30
C LYS A 6 23.10 -20.41 4.68
N VAL A 7 23.53 -19.42 3.90
CA VAL A 7 23.23 -18.00 4.15
C VAL A 7 21.75 -17.70 3.93
N VAL A 8 21.12 -18.32 2.92
CA VAL A 8 19.73 -18.00 2.53
C VAL A 8 18.68 -18.97 3.07
N GLN A 9 19.07 -20.02 3.80
CA GLN A 9 18.19 -21.13 4.19
C GLN A 9 16.88 -20.68 4.87
N ASN A 10 16.98 -19.72 5.79
CA ASN A 10 15.88 -19.31 6.67
C ASN A 10 15.46 -17.84 6.49
N ILE A 11 15.97 -17.13 5.48
CA ILE A 11 15.71 -15.69 5.34
C ILE A 11 14.23 -15.38 5.07
N HIS A 12 13.50 -16.33 4.49
CA HIS A 12 12.07 -16.23 4.20
C HIS A 12 11.18 -16.24 5.46
N LEU A 13 11.74 -16.59 6.63
CA LEU A 13 11.03 -16.57 7.91
C LEU A 13 10.98 -15.18 8.54
N SER A 14 11.75 -14.22 8.01
CA SER A 14 11.83 -12.85 8.50
C SER A 14 11.28 -11.85 7.48
N GLY A 15 10.76 -10.73 7.98
CA GLY A 15 10.50 -9.55 7.14
C GLY A 15 11.79 -8.79 6.78
N GLY A 16 11.67 -7.83 5.87
CA GLY A 16 12.80 -7.00 5.43
C GLY A 16 13.70 -7.66 4.38
N SER A 17 14.96 -7.22 4.31
CA SER A 17 15.94 -7.67 3.30
C SER A 17 17.28 -7.97 3.96
N LEU A 18 17.79 -9.19 3.78
CA LEU A 18 19.13 -9.58 4.21
C LEU A 18 20.22 -8.68 3.58
N LEU A 19 20.00 -8.23 2.33
CA LEU A 19 20.94 -7.39 1.59
C LEU A 19 20.87 -5.92 1.98
N GLY A 20 19.91 -5.54 2.84
CA GLY A 20 19.56 -4.16 3.08
C GLY A 20 18.78 -3.54 1.93
N VAL A 21 18.37 -2.29 2.13
CA VAL A 21 17.70 -1.44 1.15
C VAL A 21 18.17 0.00 1.35
N SER A 22 18.29 0.77 0.27
CA SER A 22 18.59 2.20 0.33
C SER A 22 17.74 2.98 -0.66
N ARG A 23 17.57 4.28 -0.40
CA ARG A 23 17.03 5.25 -1.36
C ARG A 23 18.20 6.08 -1.89
N GLY A 24 18.22 6.31 -3.20
CA GLY A 24 19.40 6.85 -3.87
C GLY A 24 20.55 5.82 -3.91
N GLY A 25 21.60 6.15 -4.65
CA GLY A 25 22.72 5.23 -4.81
C GLY A 25 23.72 5.69 -5.87
N PRO A 26 24.67 4.80 -6.22
CA PRO A 26 25.66 5.06 -7.25
C PRO A 26 25.01 5.34 -8.60
N THR A 27 25.73 6.06 -9.44
CA THR A 27 25.34 6.31 -10.83
C THR A 27 25.30 5.01 -11.63
N VAL A 28 24.52 4.99 -12.71
CA VAL A 28 24.44 3.84 -13.63
C VAL A 28 25.83 3.42 -14.13
N ARG A 29 26.71 4.40 -14.38
CA ARG A 29 28.08 4.16 -14.83
C ARG A 29 28.89 3.37 -13.80
N GLU A 30 28.89 3.82 -12.54
CA GLU A 30 29.62 3.17 -11.45
C GLU A 30 29.10 1.74 -11.20
N ILE A 31 27.79 1.53 -11.32
CA ILE A 31 27.19 0.20 -11.20
C ILE A 31 27.71 -0.72 -12.31
N VAL A 32 27.70 -0.25 -13.56
CA VAL A 32 28.14 -1.05 -14.71
C VAL A 32 29.65 -1.30 -14.69
N ASP A 33 30.46 -0.31 -14.28
CA ASP A 33 31.91 -0.46 -14.07
C ASP A 33 32.19 -1.59 -13.05
N SER A 34 31.52 -1.56 -11.89
CA SER A 34 31.64 -2.60 -10.86
C SER A 34 31.17 -3.97 -11.34
N MET A 35 30.12 -4.03 -12.18
CA MET A 35 29.66 -5.29 -12.78
C MET A 35 30.70 -5.90 -13.73
N GLU A 36 31.36 -5.06 -14.53
CA GLU A 36 32.43 -5.47 -15.45
C GLU A 36 33.66 -5.99 -14.69
N GLU A 37 34.13 -5.23 -13.71
CA GLU A 37 35.26 -5.62 -12.84
C GLU A 37 35.03 -6.95 -12.12
N ARG A 38 33.78 -7.22 -11.72
CA ARG A 38 33.38 -8.44 -11.00
C ARG A 38 33.02 -9.60 -11.93
N GLY A 39 32.99 -9.38 -13.25
CA GLY A 39 32.56 -10.40 -14.21
C GLY A 39 31.10 -10.84 -14.03
N THR A 40 30.21 -9.92 -13.66
CA THR A 40 28.79 -10.24 -13.38
C THR A 40 28.03 -10.51 -14.68
N ASN A 41 27.51 -11.72 -14.88
CA ASN A 41 26.73 -12.08 -16.08
C ASN A 41 25.22 -11.88 -15.95
N MET A 42 24.69 -11.80 -14.73
CA MET A 42 23.27 -11.66 -14.47
C MET A 42 23.05 -10.73 -13.29
N LEU A 43 22.22 -9.71 -13.48
CA LEU A 43 21.80 -8.76 -12.45
C LEU A 43 20.30 -8.84 -12.25
N PHE A 44 19.88 -9.09 -11.01
CA PHE A 44 18.47 -9.07 -10.61
C PHE A 44 18.18 -7.80 -9.80
N VAL A 45 17.24 -6.99 -10.26
CA VAL A 45 16.94 -5.67 -9.71
C VAL A 45 15.55 -5.69 -9.07
N LEU A 46 15.50 -5.73 -7.74
CA LEU A 46 14.25 -5.85 -6.96
C LEU A 46 13.80 -4.47 -6.49
N GLY A 47 12.64 -4.00 -6.92
CA GLY A 47 12.13 -2.69 -6.50
C GLY A 47 10.85 -2.25 -7.19
N GLY A 48 10.40 -1.04 -6.89
CA GLY A 48 9.22 -0.43 -7.54
C GLY A 48 9.58 0.25 -8.86
N ASN A 49 8.74 1.20 -9.29
CA ASN A 49 8.88 1.93 -10.55
C ASN A 49 10.26 2.58 -10.75
N GLY A 50 10.76 3.33 -9.76
CA GLY A 50 12.08 3.98 -9.86
C GLY A 50 13.25 2.99 -9.99
N THR A 51 13.18 1.87 -9.28
CA THR A 51 14.20 0.81 -9.36
C THR A 51 14.16 0.08 -10.70
N HIS A 52 12.96 -0.11 -11.27
CA HIS A 52 12.78 -0.64 -12.62
C HIS A 52 13.31 0.32 -13.69
N ALA A 53 13.10 1.63 -13.54
CA ALA A 53 13.72 2.63 -14.40
C ALA A 53 15.26 2.56 -14.33
N GLY A 54 15.81 2.37 -13.14
CA GLY A 54 17.24 2.10 -12.95
C GLY A 54 17.71 0.83 -13.67
N ALA A 55 16.94 -0.25 -13.60
CA ALA A 55 17.23 -1.50 -14.32
C ALA A 55 17.29 -1.30 -15.84
N VAL A 56 16.38 -0.50 -16.41
CA VAL A 56 16.40 -0.14 -17.85
C VAL A 56 17.65 0.67 -18.19
N ALA A 57 18.02 1.64 -17.35
CA ALA A 57 19.22 2.44 -17.56
C ALA A 57 20.50 1.58 -17.54
N ILE A 58 20.62 0.66 -16.57
CA ILE A 58 21.72 -0.30 -16.48
C ILE A 58 21.74 -1.22 -17.70
N HIS A 59 20.59 -1.77 -18.09
CA HIS A 59 20.46 -2.60 -19.29
C HIS A 59 20.97 -1.89 -20.55
N ASN A 60 20.56 -0.64 -20.76
CA ASN A 60 20.97 0.15 -21.91
C ASN A 60 22.48 0.44 -21.92
N GLU A 61 23.05 0.76 -20.76
CA GLU A 61 24.49 1.00 -20.64
C GLU A 61 25.31 -0.29 -20.88
N CYS A 62 24.89 -1.44 -20.35
CA CYS A 62 25.50 -2.73 -20.67
C CYS A 62 25.45 -3.05 -22.17
N ARG A 63 24.31 -2.76 -22.84
CA ARG A 63 24.18 -2.93 -24.30
C ARG A 63 25.11 -2.02 -25.08
N LYS A 64 25.23 -0.75 -24.68
CA LYS A 64 26.15 0.22 -25.29
C LYS A 64 27.61 -0.26 -25.23
N ARG A 65 28.00 -0.89 -24.12
CA ARG A 65 29.32 -1.49 -23.91
C ARG A 65 29.48 -2.90 -24.49
N ARG A 66 28.43 -3.46 -25.11
CA ARG A 66 28.40 -4.84 -25.64
C ARG A 66 28.73 -5.90 -24.59
N MET A 67 28.39 -5.64 -23.33
CA MET A 67 28.58 -6.60 -22.25
C MET A 67 27.60 -7.76 -22.39
N LYS A 68 28.07 -8.98 -22.11
CA LYS A 68 27.24 -10.20 -22.12
C LYS A 68 26.55 -10.39 -20.78
N VAL A 69 25.59 -9.49 -20.50
CA VAL A 69 24.89 -9.44 -19.21
C VAL A 69 23.37 -9.41 -19.38
N SER A 70 22.68 -10.24 -18.59
CA SER A 70 21.24 -10.18 -18.43
C SER A 70 20.87 -9.27 -17.24
N VAL A 71 19.97 -8.33 -17.46
CA VAL A 71 19.41 -7.45 -16.42
C VAL A 71 17.92 -7.74 -16.32
N VAL A 72 17.48 -8.27 -15.19
CA VAL A 72 16.08 -8.68 -14.95
C VAL A 72 15.51 -7.95 -13.74
N GLY A 73 14.39 -7.28 -13.93
CA GLY A 73 13.61 -6.66 -12.86
C GLY A 73 12.73 -7.67 -12.13
N VAL A 74 12.50 -7.44 -10.84
CA VAL A 74 11.50 -8.18 -10.06
C VAL A 74 10.62 -7.15 -9.32
N PRO A 75 9.31 -7.11 -9.57
CA PRO A 75 8.41 -6.01 -9.17
C PRO A 75 8.11 -6.05 -7.67
N LYS A 76 8.79 -5.19 -6.91
CA LYS A 76 8.62 -5.05 -5.45
C LYS A 76 7.87 -3.76 -5.11
N THR A 77 6.56 -3.85 -5.04
CA THR A 77 5.67 -2.80 -4.52
C THR A 77 4.54 -3.47 -3.74
N ILE A 78 4.17 -2.91 -2.59
CA ILE A 78 3.00 -3.36 -1.84
C ILE A 78 1.75 -2.60 -2.26
N ASP A 79 1.87 -1.51 -3.03
CA ASP A 79 0.74 -0.69 -3.46
C ASP A 79 -0.01 -1.32 -4.65
N ASN A 80 0.51 -2.44 -5.19
CA ASN A 80 -0.01 -3.15 -6.36
C ASN A 80 -0.18 -2.25 -7.60
N ASP A 81 0.77 -1.34 -7.80
CA ASP A 81 0.70 -0.24 -8.76
C ASP A 81 1.51 -0.46 -10.05
N ILE A 82 1.93 -1.69 -10.36
CA ILE A 82 2.61 -2.04 -11.62
C ILE A 82 1.57 -2.40 -12.69
N LEU A 83 1.71 -1.84 -13.90
CA LEU A 83 0.80 -2.13 -15.01
C LEU A 83 0.93 -3.57 -15.49
N LEU A 84 -0.15 -4.06 -16.12
CA LEU A 84 -0.25 -5.39 -16.75
C LEU A 84 -0.13 -6.58 -15.78
N MET A 85 0.17 -6.33 -14.50
CA MET A 85 0.29 -7.34 -13.47
C MET A 85 -0.97 -7.36 -12.60
N ASP A 86 -1.52 -8.54 -12.37
CA ASP A 86 -2.68 -8.74 -11.50
C ASP A 86 -2.34 -8.39 -10.04
N LYS A 87 -1.14 -8.81 -9.62
CA LYS A 87 -0.65 -8.75 -8.24
C LYS A 87 0.87 -8.64 -8.18
N THR A 88 1.37 -7.81 -7.26
CA THR A 88 2.78 -7.74 -6.86
C THR A 88 2.98 -8.36 -5.48
N PHE A 89 4.17 -8.91 -5.23
CA PHE A 89 4.41 -9.61 -3.96
C PHE A 89 4.49 -8.64 -2.77
N GLY A 90 3.94 -9.08 -1.65
CA GLY A 90 3.77 -8.32 -0.42
C GLY A 90 2.44 -7.58 -0.33
N PHE A 91 1.65 -7.52 -1.42
CA PHE A 91 0.35 -6.87 -1.41
C PHE A 91 -0.66 -7.59 -0.51
N ASP A 92 -0.80 -8.92 -0.63
CA ASP A 92 -1.76 -9.67 0.18
C ASP A 92 -1.39 -9.60 1.66
N THR A 93 -0.11 -9.68 1.96
CA THR A 93 0.45 -9.52 3.31
C THR A 93 0.14 -8.14 3.87
N ALA A 94 0.32 -7.07 3.07
CA ALA A 94 -0.01 -5.71 3.50
C ALA A 94 -1.51 -5.51 3.73
N VAL A 95 -2.37 -6.09 2.89
CA VAL A 95 -3.84 -6.08 3.08
C VAL A 95 -4.24 -6.80 4.36
N GLU A 96 -3.62 -7.95 4.66
CA GLU A 96 -3.89 -8.72 5.88
C GLU A 96 -3.53 -7.91 7.15
N GLU A 97 -2.37 -7.25 7.19
CA GLU A 97 -2.02 -6.40 8.34
C GLU A 97 -2.85 -5.12 8.41
N ALA A 98 -3.17 -4.52 7.26
CA ALA A 98 -4.08 -3.37 7.22
C ALA A 98 -5.45 -3.72 7.80
N GLN A 99 -5.98 -4.90 7.46
CA GLN A 99 -7.22 -5.42 8.03
C GLN A 99 -7.12 -5.59 9.56
N ARG A 100 -6.00 -6.10 10.08
CA ARG A 100 -5.79 -6.20 11.53
C ARG A 100 -5.81 -4.84 12.21
N ALA A 101 -5.16 -3.83 11.62
CA ALA A 101 -5.18 -2.46 12.15
C ALA A 101 -6.60 -1.85 12.13
N ILE A 102 -7.38 -2.08 11.07
CA ILE A 102 -8.79 -1.69 10.98
C ILE A 102 -9.62 -2.36 12.07
N ASN A 103 -9.43 -3.67 12.28
CA ASN A 103 -10.15 -4.40 13.32
C ASN A 103 -9.80 -3.89 14.73
N SER A 104 -8.53 -3.54 14.98
CA SER A 104 -8.14 -2.88 16.23
C SER A 104 -8.83 -1.53 16.43
N ALA A 105 -8.91 -0.70 15.38
CA ALA A 105 -9.64 0.57 15.43
C ALA A 105 -11.12 0.35 15.72
N TYR A 106 -11.74 -0.64 15.06
CA TYR A 106 -13.14 -0.99 15.28
C TYR A 106 -13.40 -1.48 16.71
N ILE A 107 -12.56 -2.34 17.29
CA ILE A 107 -12.73 -2.82 18.67
C ILE A 107 -12.59 -1.67 19.68
N GLU A 108 -11.66 -0.75 19.42
CA GLU A 108 -11.38 0.40 20.30
C GLU A 108 -12.53 1.42 20.31
N VAL A 109 -13.26 1.60 19.19
CA VAL A 109 -14.31 2.63 19.08
C VAL A 109 -15.73 2.08 18.99
N GLY A 110 -15.86 0.81 18.60
CA GLY A 110 -17.11 0.14 18.35
C GLY A 110 -17.86 -0.25 19.63
N PRO A 111 -19.07 -0.82 19.46
CA PRO A 111 -19.87 -1.29 20.59
C PRO A 111 -19.15 -2.42 21.33
N LEU A 112 -19.17 -2.39 22.66
CA LEU A 112 -18.74 -3.49 23.52
C LEU A 112 -19.66 -4.68 23.25
N ILE A 113 -19.20 -5.62 22.42
CA ILE A 113 -19.84 -6.93 22.31
C ILE A 113 -19.50 -7.69 23.59
N MET A 114 -20.37 -7.60 24.60
CA MET A 114 -20.37 -8.59 25.68
C MET A 114 -20.85 -9.92 25.10
N ASN A 115 -20.02 -10.96 25.21
CA ASN A 115 -20.39 -12.36 24.93
C ASN A 115 -21.40 -12.90 25.98
N GLN A 116 -22.53 -12.24 26.18
CA GLN A 116 -23.62 -12.68 27.07
C GLN A 116 -24.99 -12.51 26.39
N PRO A 117 -25.93 -13.46 26.58
CA PRO A 117 -27.30 -13.32 26.08
C PRO A 117 -27.98 -12.13 26.78
N LEU A 118 -28.41 -11.15 25.99
CA LEU A 118 -29.16 -9.99 26.45
C LEU A 118 -30.54 -10.44 26.96
N VAL A 119 -30.66 -10.58 28.28
CA VAL A 119 -31.92 -10.33 28.97
C VAL A 119 -31.91 -8.85 29.34
N ASP A 120 -32.95 -8.17 28.85
CA ASP A 120 -33.35 -6.79 29.12
C ASP A 120 -32.88 -5.71 28.12
N LEU A 121 -33.89 -5.14 27.46
CA LEU A 121 -33.82 -4.37 26.22
C LEU A 121 -33.82 -2.85 26.49
N SER A 122 -33.09 -2.40 27.53
CA SER A 122 -33.01 -0.99 27.92
C SER A 122 -31.58 -0.45 28.13
N LEU A 123 -30.56 -1.24 27.80
CA LEU A 123 -29.13 -0.89 27.91
C LEU A 123 -28.44 -0.95 26.55
N SER A 124 -28.97 -0.23 25.56
CA SER A 124 -28.21 0.07 24.35
C SER A 124 -27.10 1.08 24.68
N GLN A 125 -25.87 0.84 24.22
CA GLN A 125 -24.71 1.75 24.23
C GLN A 125 -23.70 1.60 25.38
N ALA A 126 -23.14 0.41 25.56
CA ALA A 126 -21.75 0.35 26.01
C ALA A 126 -20.87 0.38 24.74
N HIS A 127 -20.30 1.53 24.39
CA HIS A 127 -19.23 1.61 23.38
C HIS A 127 -17.90 1.71 24.12
N SER A 128 -16.82 1.15 23.55
CA SER A 128 -15.47 1.30 24.11
C SER A 128 -15.07 2.79 24.23
N ALA A 129 -15.58 3.63 23.33
CA ALA A 129 -15.54 5.08 23.40
C ALA A 129 -16.90 5.71 23.05
N TYR A 130 -17.39 6.66 23.84
CA TYR A 130 -18.60 7.43 23.50
C TYR A 130 -18.32 8.32 22.29
N ARG A 131 -19.11 8.16 21.22
CA ARG A 131 -18.91 8.86 19.93
C ARG A 131 -17.48 8.64 19.39
N GLY A 132 -17.05 7.38 19.38
CA GLY A 132 -15.70 6.98 18.99
C GLY A 132 -15.49 7.00 17.47
N VAL A 133 -14.36 7.54 17.03
CA VAL A 133 -13.94 7.55 15.62
C VAL A 133 -12.58 6.85 15.48
N GLY A 134 -12.57 5.70 14.81
CA GLY A 134 -11.34 4.97 14.49
C GLY A 134 -10.79 5.44 13.16
N LEU A 135 -9.69 6.20 13.16
CA LEU A 135 -9.05 6.71 11.95
C LEU A 135 -7.78 5.90 11.67
N VAL A 136 -7.76 5.15 10.57
CA VAL A 136 -6.64 4.30 10.15
C VAL A 136 -6.04 4.85 8.86
N LYS A 137 -4.78 5.29 8.92
CA LYS A 137 -4.01 5.67 7.73
C LYS A 137 -3.30 4.45 7.16
N LEU A 138 -3.51 4.14 5.89
CA LEU A 138 -2.84 3.05 5.20
C LEU A 138 -1.91 3.57 4.11
N MET A 139 -1.01 2.68 3.67
CA MET A 139 -0.17 2.93 2.50
C MET A 139 -1.00 3.04 1.23
N GLY A 140 -0.49 3.77 0.26
CA GLY A 140 -1.18 4.07 -0.99
C GLY A 140 -0.90 5.48 -1.46
N ARG A 141 0.35 5.74 -1.85
CA ARG A 141 0.79 7.09 -2.26
C ARG A 141 0.13 7.55 -3.55
N SER A 142 0.08 6.65 -4.53
CA SER A 142 -0.46 6.94 -5.86
C SER A 142 -1.75 6.17 -6.13
N SER A 143 -1.98 5.06 -5.41
CA SER A 143 -3.11 4.17 -5.63
C SER A 143 -3.77 3.71 -4.34
N GLY A 144 -5.07 3.47 -4.40
CA GLY A 144 -5.91 3.08 -3.26
C GLY A 144 -6.08 1.58 -3.03
N PHE A 145 -5.31 0.71 -3.69
CA PHE A 145 -5.58 -0.74 -3.68
C PHE A 145 -5.57 -1.35 -2.27
N ILE A 146 -4.60 -0.99 -1.43
CA ILE A 146 -4.53 -1.51 -0.04
C ILE A 146 -5.76 -1.06 0.74
N ALA A 147 -6.10 0.24 0.70
CA ALA A 147 -7.26 0.78 1.41
C ALA A 147 -8.57 0.15 0.96
N MET A 148 -8.80 0.02 -0.35
CA MET A 148 -9.99 -0.64 -0.90
C MET A 148 -10.08 -2.11 -0.48
N HIS A 149 -9.00 -2.88 -0.64
CA HIS A 149 -9.00 -4.30 -0.32
C HIS A 149 -9.11 -4.56 1.19
N ALA A 150 -8.42 -3.78 2.03
CA ALA A 150 -8.49 -3.92 3.48
C ALA A 150 -9.86 -3.51 4.04
N SER A 151 -10.50 -2.49 3.44
CA SER A 151 -11.87 -2.10 3.79
C SER A 151 -12.86 -3.20 3.46
N LEU A 152 -12.79 -3.77 2.25
CA LEU A 152 -13.61 -4.90 1.84
C LEU A 152 -13.37 -6.16 2.68
N ALA A 153 -12.11 -6.45 3.02
CA ALA A 153 -11.77 -7.63 3.80
C ALA A 153 -12.21 -7.52 5.26
N SER A 154 -12.17 -6.32 5.86
CA SER A 154 -12.62 -6.12 7.24
C SER A 154 -14.15 -6.11 7.36
N GLY A 155 -14.84 -5.45 6.42
CA GLY A 155 -16.28 -5.20 6.51
C GLY A 155 -16.66 -4.24 7.64
N GLN A 156 -15.69 -3.57 8.28
CA GLN A 156 -15.90 -2.67 9.43
C GLN A 156 -15.73 -1.19 9.08
N VAL A 157 -15.28 -0.87 7.86
CA VAL A 157 -15.02 0.51 7.45
C VAL A 157 -16.32 1.18 7.03
N ASP A 158 -16.60 2.37 7.58
CA ASP A 158 -17.73 3.21 7.18
C ASP A 158 -17.34 4.23 6.11
N ILE A 159 -16.08 4.70 6.12
CA ILE A 159 -15.57 5.68 5.17
C ILE A 159 -14.21 5.23 4.64
N CYS A 160 -14.12 4.91 3.36
CA CYS A 160 -12.88 4.58 2.65
C CYS A 160 -12.49 5.73 1.72
N LEU A 161 -11.29 6.29 1.93
CA LEU A 161 -10.75 7.42 1.16
C LEU A 161 -9.49 6.99 0.42
N ILE A 162 -9.50 7.14 -0.91
CA ILE A 162 -8.40 6.73 -1.80
C ILE A 162 -7.92 7.89 -2.68
N PRO A 163 -6.68 7.87 -3.19
CA PRO A 163 -6.13 8.95 -4.02
C PRO A 163 -6.94 9.21 -5.30
N GLU A 164 -7.58 8.18 -5.86
CA GLU A 164 -8.30 8.24 -7.13
C GLU A 164 -9.68 8.91 -7.04
N VAL A 165 -10.24 9.07 -5.84
CA VAL A 165 -11.60 9.60 -5.63
C VAL A 165 -11.51 10.93 -4.88
N PRO A 166 -11.90 12.07 -5.49
CA PRO A 166 -11.91 13.35 -4.80
C PRO A 166 -12.99 13.39 -3.72
N PHE A 167 -12.76 14.20 -2.69
CA PHE A 167 -13.73 14.43 -1.62
C PHE A 167 -13.55 15.81 -0.98
N HIS A 168 -14.61 16.29 -0.36
CA HIS A 168 -14.61 17.46 0.50
C HIS A 168 -14.62 17.04 1.98
N ILE A 169 -13.78 17.68 2.79
CA ILE A 169 -13.80 17.49 4.25
C ILE A 169 -15.05 18.15 4.83
N HIS A 170 -15.29 19.41 4.43
CA HIS A 170 -16.38 20.27 4.88
C HIS A 170 -17.52 20.33 3.85
N GLY A 171 -18.65 20.93 4.25
CA GLY A 171 -19.78 21.21 3.37
C GLY A 171 -20.93 20.20 3.47
N PRO A 172 -22.02 20.42 2.71
CA PRO A 172 -23.24 19.64 2.84
C PRO A 172 -23.08 18.17 2.41
N HIS A 173 -22.09 17.86 1.56
CA HIS A 173 -21.74 16.51 1.12
C HIS A 173 -20.35 16.09 1.63
N GLY A 174 -19.78 16.83 2.59
CA GLY A 174 -18.44 16.54 3.10
C GLY A 174 -18.39 15.35 4.05
N ILE A 175 -17.20 14.81 4.25
CA ILE A 175 -16.92 13.69 5.16
C ILE A 175 -17.43 13.98 6.57
N LEU A 176 -17.21 15.20 7.09
CA LEU A 176 -17.56 15.55 8.47
C LEU A 176 -19.07 15.49 8.74
N ARG A 177 -19.90 15.87 7.77
CA ARG A 177 -21.35 15.78 7.88
C ARG A 177 -21.84 14.33 7.88
N HIS A 178 -21.25 13.49 7.04
CA HIS A 178 -21.58 12.07 7.04
C HIS A 178 -21.10 11.38 8.32
N LEU A 179 -19.94 11.78 8.84
CA LEU A 179 -19.41 11.31 10.12
C LEU A 179 -20.34 11.67 11.29
N GLU A 180 -20.88 12.89 11.32
CA GLU A 180 -21.90 13.30 12.30
C GLU A 180 -23.12 12.38 12.25
N TYR A 181 -23.65 12.12 11.06
CA TYR A 181 -24.75 11.17 10.85
C TYR A 181 -24.42 9.76 11.36
N LEU A 182 -23.22 9.24 11.10
CA LEU A 182 -22.78 7.94 11.59
C LEU A 182 -22.67 7.91 13.13
N LEU A 183 -22.12 8.95 13.74
CA LEU A 183 -22.03 9.03 15.20
C LEU A 183 -23.40 9.13 15.88
N ASP A 184 -24.36 9.81 15.25
CA ASP A 184 -25.71 9.95 15.80
C ASP A 184 -26.55 8.67 15.62
N THR A 185 -26.33 7.92 14.54
CA THR A 185 -27.10 6.70 14.23
C THR A 185 -26.47 5.41 14.75
N LYS A 186 -25.14 5.29 14.68
CA LYS A 186 -24.38 4.10 15.08
C LYS A 186 -23.61 4.27 16.39
N GLY A 187 -23.33 5.51 16.82
CA GLY A 187 -22.53 5.79 18.02
C GLY A 187 -21.01 5.69 17.83
N SER A 188 -20.55 5.17 16.69
CA SER A 188 -19.14 5.05 16.33
C SER A 188 -18.96 5.01 14.81
N ALA A 189 -17.74 5.27 14.34
CA ALA A 189 -17.39 5.16 12.92
C ALA A 189 -15.92 4.78 12.71
N VAL A 190 -15.63 4.03 11.65
CA VAL A 190 -14.27 3.70 11.21
C VAL A 190 -13.97 4.32 9.86
N ILE A 191 -12.89 5.09 9.81
CA ILE A 191 -12.39 5.77 8.61
C ILE A 191 -11.06 5.14 8.21
N CYS A 192 -10.99 4.63 6.99
CA CYS A 192 -9.77 4.14 6.36
C CYS A 192 -9.31 5.13 5.29
N VAL A 193 -8.11 5.69 5.43
CA VAL A 193 -7.57 6.70 4.51
C VAL A 193 -6.21 6.25 3.96
N ALA A 194 -6.06 6.24 2.63
CA ALA A 194 -4.75 6.05 2.01
C ALA A 194 -3.90 7.33 2.17
N GLU A 195 -2.58 7.19 2.37
CA GLU A 195 -1.68 8.33 2.57
C GLU A 195 -1.68 9.35 1.41
N GLY A 196 -2.00 8.90 0.19
CA GLY A 196 -2.12 9.75 -0.99
C GLY A 196 -3.51 10.37 -1.19
N ALA A 197 -4.45 10.13 -0.28
CA ALA A 197 -5.79 10.70 -0.38
C ALA A 197 -5.74 12.23 -0.19
N ALA A 198 -6.38 12.97 -1.09
CA ALA A 198 -6.49 14.43 -1.05
C ALA A 198 -5.18 15.21 -0.79
N LEU A 199 -4.09 14.83 -1.48
CA LEU A 199 -2.81 15.56 -1.46
C LEU A 199 -2.92 17.04 -1.85
N ASN A 200 -4.00 17.42 -2.54
CA ASN A 200 -4.34 18.80 -2.89
C ASN A 200 -4.86 19.64 -1.72
N LEU A 201 -5.31 19.01 -0.63
CA LEU A 201 -5.75 19.68 0.59
C LEU A 201 -4.60 19.93 1.58
N LEU A 202 -3.47 19.24 1.39
CA LEU A 202 -2.29 19.40 2.21
C LEU A 202 -1.37 20.48 1.61
N GLU A 203 -0.81 21.34 2.47
CA GLU A 203 0.24 22.25 2.05
C GLU A 203 1.41 21.43 1.48
N LYS A 204 1.81 21.74 0.24
CA LYS A 204 3.03 21.15 -0.34
C LYS A 204 4.20 21.63 0.48
N SER A 205 4.87 20.73 1.20
CA SER A 205 6.22 21.04 1.65
C SER A 205 7.11 21.11 0.41
N ASN A 206 7.99 22.10 0.33
CA ASN A 206 9.02 22.15 -0.73
C ASN A 206 10.10 21.05 -0.54
N ALA A 207 9.92 20.13 0.41
CA ALA A 207 10.86 19.06 0.68
C ALA A 207 10.63 17.88 -0.27
N THR A 208 11.72 17.38 -0.86
CA THR A 208 11.74 16.13 -1.61
C THR A 208 12.54 15.09 -0.83
N ASP A 209 12.13 13.82 -0.90
CA ASP A 209 12.96 12.72 -0.39
C ASP A 209 14.25 12.55 -1.23
N ALA A 210 15.18 11.72 -0.75
CA ALA A 210 16.46 11.45 -1.43
C ALA A 210 16.32 10.83 -2.84
N SER A 211 15.10 10.49 -3.27
CA SER A 211 14.78 9.98 -4.60
C SER A 211 13.99 10.99 -5.45
N GLY A 212 13.88 12.25 -4.99
CA GLY A 212 13.23 13.35 -5.70
C GLY A 212 11.71 13.39 -5.57
N ASN A 213 11.10 12.58 -4.70
CA ASN A 213 9.64 12.61 -4.55
C ASN A 213 9.20 13.65 -3.51
N ALA A 214 8.13 14.40 -3.79
CA ALA A 214 7.58 15.40 -2.86
C ALA A 214 7.13 14.77 -1.53
N VAL A 215 7.51 15.39 -0.41
CA VAL A 215 7.05 15.04 0.93
C VAL A 215 5.77 15.83 1.21
N PHE A 216 4.67 15.12 1.46
CA PHE A 216 3.39 15.72 1.79
C PHE A 216 3.16 15.71 3.30
N GLY A 217 2.26 16.57 3.79
CA GLY A 217 1.77 16.50 5.16
C GLY A 217 1.04 15.18 5.44
N ASP A 218 0.86 14.84 6.71
CA ASP A 218 0.12 13.63 7.09
C ASP A 218 -1.40 13.88 6.99
N ILE A 219 -2.05 13.29 5.99
CA ILE A 219 -3.51 13.40 5.79
C ILE A 219 -4.30 12.86 6.98
N GLY A 220 -3.81 11.82 7.66
CA GLY A 220 -4.44 11.25 8.84
C GLY A 220 -4.47 12.26 10.00
N VAL A 221 -3.35 12.93 10.24
CA VAL A 221 -3.28 14.00 11.25
C VAL A 221 -4.17 15.18 10.87
N HIS A 222 -4.20 15.57 9.60
CA HIS A 222 -5.06 16.66 9.13
C HIS A 222 -6.55 16.34 9.33
N ILE A 223 -7.02 15.18 8.90
CA ILE A 223 -8.41 14.73 9.11
C ILE A 223 -8.73 14.66 10.61
N GLN A 224 -7.83 14.14 11.44
CA GLN A 224 -8.03 14.11 12.90
C GLN A 224 -8.24 15.50 13.49
N GLN A 225 -7.47 16.50 13.05
CA GLN A 225 -7.60 17.88 13.52
C GLN A 225 -8.92 18.51 13.08
N GLU A 226 -9.32 18.31 11.83
CA GLU A 226 -10.58 18.82 11.30
C GLU A 226 -11.80 18.18 11.98
N ILE A 227 -11.77 16.88 12.25
CA ILE A 227 -12.83 16.19 13.04
C ILE A 227 -12.95 16.82 14.43
N LYS A 228 -11.84 16.97 15.15
CA LYS A 228 -11.84 17.55 16.51
C LYS A 228 -12.36 18.99 16.52
N LYS A 229 -11.99 19.78 15.51
CA LYS A 229 -12.45 21.16 15.35
C LYS A 229 -13.96 21.22 15.09
N TYR A 230 -14.45 20.44 14.13
CA TYR A 230 -15.86 20.41 13.73
C TYR A 230 -16.80 20.06 14.89
N PHE A 231 -16.52 18.97 15.62
CA PHE A 231 -17.38 18.57 16.74
C PHE A 231 -17.32 19.57 17.91
N LYS A 232 -16.15 20.19 18.15
CA LYS A 232 -16.02 21.27 19.15
C LYS A 232 -16.89 22.47 18.81
N GLU A 233 -16.96 22.87 17.53
CA GLU A 233 -17.81 23.97 17.07
C GLU A 233 -19.32 23.64 17.17
N LEU A 234 -19.69 22.37 16.97
CA LEU A 234 -21.06 21.88 17.19
C LEU A 234 -21.45 21.74 18.67
N GLY A 235 -20.52 21.92 19.61
CA GLY A 235 -20.77 21.72 21.04
C GLY A 235 -20.93 20.25 21.45
N THR A 236 -20.43 19.33 20.63
CA THR A 236 -20.44 17.88 20.91
C THR A 236 -19.02 17.32 20.99
N SER A 237 -18.86 16.08 21.48
CA SER A 237 -17.56 15.41 21.53
C SER A 237 -17.46 14.30 20.49
N ALA A 238 -16.26 14.08 19.98
CA ALA A 238 -15.88 12.90 19.21
C ALA A 238 -14.51 12.43 19.70
N ASP A 239 -14.40 11.18 20.12
CA ASP A 239 -13.14 10.60 20.60
C ASP A 239 -12.42 9.93 19.43
N VAL A 240 -11.43 10.62 18.86
CA VAL A 240 -10.73 10.15 17.65
C VAL A 240 -9.47 9.37 18.01
N LYS A 241 -9.46 8.08 17.69
CA LYS A 241 -8.31 7.18 17.82
C LYS A 241 -7.61 7.05 16.48
N TYR A 242 -6.40 7.59 16.39
CA TYR A 242 -5.60 7.56 15.16
C TYR A 242 -4.61 6.39 15.19
N ILE A 243 -4.60 5.58 14.13
CA ILE A 243 -3.70 4.44 13.95
C ILE A 243 -2.93 4.61 12.64
N ASP A 244 -1.60 4.56 12.74
CA ASP A 244 -0.69 4.50 11.59
C ASP A 244 0.15 3.20 11.66
N PRO A 245 -0.28 2.12 11.00
CA PRO A 245 0.42 0.85 10.96
C PRO A 245 1.48 0.78 9.85
N THR A 246 1.88 1.89 9.20
CA THR A 246 2.72 1.90 7.98
C THR A 246 3.94 0.98 8.06
N TYR A 247 4.67 0.95 9.18
CA TYR A 247 5.83 0.07 9.33
C TYR A 247 5.44 -1.40 9.56
N MET A 248 4.31 -1.64 10.23
CA MET A 248 3.77 -2.98 10.47
C MET A 248 3.35 -3.65 9.16
N LEU A 249 2.86 -2.89 8.18
CA LEU A 249 2.49 -3.42 6.85
C LEU A 249 3.72 -3.90 6.03
N ARG A 250 4.92 -3.39 6.32
CA ARG A 250 6.12 -3.59 5.48
C ARG A 250 7.21 -4.43 6.11
N ALA A 251 7.28 -4.46 7.44
CA ALA A 251 8.37 -5.06 8.19
C ALA A 251 8.10 -6.51 8.61
N ILE A 252 6.97 -7.07 8.20
CA ILE A 252 6.56 -8.42 8.59
C ILE A 252 6.95 -9.47 7.56
N ARG A 253 6.85 -10.72 7.98
CA ARG A 253 7.03 -11.89 7.12
C ARG A 253 5.89 -11.98 6.11
N ALA A 254 6.20 -12.39 4.88
CA ALA A 254 5.20 -12.70 3.86
C ALA A 254 4.25 -13.81 4.31
N ASN A 255 2.95 -13.64 4.05
CA ASN A 255 1.96 -14.71 4.24
C ASN A 255 2.12 -15.83 3.19
N ALA A 256 1.30 -16.87 3.28
CA ALA A 256 1.44 -18.05 2.42
C ALA A 256 1.29 -17.71 0.92
N SER A 257 0.32 -16.85 0.57
CA SER A 257 0.07 -16.42 -0.83
C SER A 257 1.28 -15.70 -1.40
N ASP A 258 1.77 -14.68 -0.68
CA ASP A 258 2.94 -13.92 -1.10
C ASP A 258 4.22 -14.76 -1.08
N GLY A 259 4.37 -15.70 -0.15
CA GLY A 259 5.52 -16.60 -0.09
C GLY A 259 5.63 -17.49 -1.33
N ILE A 260 4.50 -18.01 -1.83
CA ILE A 260 4.41 -18.76 -3.08
C ILE A 260 4.75 -17.85 -4.26
N LEU A 261 4.13 -16.66 -4.32
CA LEU A 261 4.37 -15.68 -5.39
C LEU A 261 5.86 -15.30 -5.47
N CYS A 262 6.50 -14.98 -4.34
CA CYS A 262 7.93 -14.69 -4.26
C CYS A 262 8.79 -15.82 -4.84
N THR A 263 8.47 -17.06 -4.48
CA THR A 263 9.21 -18.25 -4.93
C THR A 263 9.13 -18.41 -6.44
N ILE A 264 7.92 -18.30 -7.01
CA ILE A 264 7.70 -18.48 -8.44
C ILE A 264 8.33 -17.32 -9.24
N LEU A 265 8.16 -16.07 -8.80
CA LEU A 265 8.78 -14.92 -9.46
C LEU A 265 10.31 -15.03 -9.42
N GLY A 266 10.90 -15.45 -8.30
CA GLY A 266 12.33 -15.67 -8.17
C GLY A 266 12.86 -16.73 -9.14
N GLN A 267 12.18 -17.88 -9.23
CA GLN A 267 12.54 -18.96 -10.17
C GLN A 267 12.42 -18.51 -11.62
N ASN A 268 11.31 -17.87 -11.98
CA ASN A 268 11.05 -17.41 -13.35
C ASN A 268 12.01 -16.30 -13.78
N ALA A 269 12.40 -15.39 -12.87
CA ALA A 269 13.42 -14.40 -13.13
C ALA A 269 14.76 -15.06 -13.50
N VAL A 270 15.18 -16.06 -12.73
CA VAL A 270 16.40 -16.84 -13.01
C VAL A 270 16.30 -17.56 -14.35
N HIS A 271 15.22 -18.29 -14.61
CA HIS A 271 15.01 -18.97 -15.89
C HIS A 271 15.02 -17.99 -17.08
N GLY A 272 14.42 -16.82 -16.93
CA GLY A 272 14.42 -15.78 -17.96
C GLY A 272 15.82 -15.27 -18.26
N ALA A 273 16.62 -15.03 -17.22
CA ALA A 273 18.02 -14.62 -17.37
C ALA A 273 18.87 -15.70 -18.06
N PHE A 274 18.70 -16.98 -17.68
CA PHE A 274 19.40 -18.11 -18.32
C PHE A 274 19.00 -18.32 -19.78
N ALA A 275 17.74 -18.04 -20.14
CA ALA A 275 17.28 -18.06 -21.52
C ALA A 275 17.79 -16.86 -22.36
N GLY A 276 18.51 -15.93 -21.74
CA GLY A 276 19.10 -14.77 -22.42
C GLY A 276 18.18 -13.54 -22.49
N PHE A 277 17.01 -13.57 -21.85
CA PHE A 277 16.17 -12.38 -21.74
C PHE A 277 16.84 -11.32 -20.86
N SER A 278 16.67 -10.05 -21.22
CA SER A 278 17.26 -8.89 -20.53
C SER A 278 16.39 -7.66 -20.78
N GLY A 279 16.37 -6.71 -19.84
CA GLY A 279 15.46 -5.56 -19.88
C GLY A 279 13.99 -5.94 -19.62
N ILE A 280 13.78 -7.12 -19.02
CA ILE A 280 12.46 -7.66 -18.72
C ILE A 280 12.19 -7.69 -17.21
N THR A 281 10.92 -7.77 -16.83
CA THR A 281 10.46 -8.13 -15.50
C THR A 281 9.53 -9.33 -15.57
N VAL A 282 9.25 -9.95 -14.45
CA VAL A 282 8.34 -11.10 -14.33
C VAL A 282 7.14 -10.73 -13.48
N GLY A 283 5.94 -11.14 -13.92
CA GLY A 283 4.70 -10.84 -13.20
C GLY A 283 3.61 -11.86 -13.47
N LEU A 284 2.58 -11.84 -12.62
CA LEU A 284 1.35 -12.59 -12.82
C LEU A 284 0.38 -11.74 -13.64
N CYS A 285 -0.14 -12.27 -14.74
CA CYS A 285 -1.15 -11.62 -15.58
C CYS A 285 -2.17 -12.65 -16.03
N ASN A 286 -3.44 -12.38 -15.74
CA ASN A 286 -4.55 -13.28 -15.99
C ASN A 286 -4.22 -14.73 -15.60
N THR A 287 -3.80 -14.94 -14.34
CA THR A 287 -3.39 -16.23 -13.76
C THR A 287 -2.17 -16.92 -14.38
N HIS A 288 -1.47 -16.28 -15.32
CA HIS A 288 -0.27 -16.82 -15.95
C HIS A 288 0.97 -16.00 -15.59
N TYR A 289 2.09 -16.68 -15.38
CA TYR A 289 3.37 -15.99 -15.18
C TYR A 289 3.98 -15.66 -16.54
N ALA A 290 4.25 -14.37 -16.75
CA ALA A 290 4.77 -13.87 -18.02
C ALA A 290 5.95 -12.92 -17.82
N TYR A 291 6.72 -12.76 -18.89
CA TYR A 291 7.77 -11.76 -18.98
C TYR A 291 7.23 -10.51 -19.65
N PHE A 292 7.55 -9.36 -19.06
CA PHE A 292 7.12 -8.06 -19.57
C PHE A 292 8.33 -7.18 -19.84
N PRO A 293 8.34 -6.38 -20.94
CA PRO A 293 9.32 -5.32 -21.10
C PRO A 293 9.16 -4.31 -19.95
N ILE A 294 10.26 -4.01 -19.25
CA ILE A 294 10.23 -3.07 -18.13
C ILE A 294 9.61 -1.71 -18.52
N PRO A 295 9.97 -1.10 -19.68
CA PRO A 295 9.42 0.21 -20.05
C PRO A 295 7.89 0.26 -20.15
N GLU A 296 7.25 -0.84 -20.52
CA GLU A 296 5.79 -0.89 -20.68
C GLU A 296 5.08 -0.94 -19.32
N VAL A 297 5.64 -1.66 -18.35
CA VAL A 297 4.98 -1.85 -17.05
C VAL A 297 5.14 -0.68 -16.09
N ILE A 298 6.14 0.19 -16.33
CA ILE A 298 6.41 1.38 -15.49
C ILE A 298 5.97 2.69 -16.13
N LYS A 299 5.27 2.64 -17.27
CA LYS A 299 4.90 3.82 -18.05
C LYS A 299 4.05 4.82 -17.27
N TYR A 300 3.12 4.31 -16.48
CA TYR A 300 2.29 5.05 -15.52
C TYR A 300 1.89 4.09 -14.40
N PRO A 301 1.55 4.56 -13.19
CA PRO A 301 1.09 3.67 -12.13
C PRO A 301 -0.26 3.04 -12.49
N ARG A 302 -0.46 1.78 -12.09
CA ARG A 302 -1.79 1.16 -12.07
C ARG A 302 -2.59 1.81 -10.95
N LEU A 303 -3.81 2.26 -11.27
CA LEU A 303 -4.72 2.93 -10.35
C LEU A 303 -6.00 2.10 -10.15
N VAL A 304 -6.68 2.31 -9.03
CA VAL A 304 -8.05 1.85 -8.83
C VAL A 304 -8.93 2.59 -9.82
N ASP A 305 -9.72 1.86 -10.62
CA ASP A 305 -10.75 2.46 -11.46
C ASP A 305 -12.00 2.73 -10.59
N PRO A 306 -12.40 4.01 -10.38
CA PRO A 306 -13.58 4.36 -9.60
C PRO A 306 -14.90 3.84 -10.19
N ASN A 307 -14.93 3.45 -11.47
CA ASN A 307 -16.10 2.85 -12.10
C ASN A 307 -16.04 1.32 -12.11
N SER A 308 -15.01 0.73 -11.50
CA SER A 308 -14.86 -0.73 -11.47
C SER A 308 -15.85 -1.38 -10.51
N ARG A 309 -16.24 -2.61 -10.83
CA ARG A 309 -17.05 -3.44 -9.92
C ARG A 309 -16.41 -3.62 -8.54
N MET A 310 -15.07 -3.59 -8.46
CA MET A 310 -14.39 -3.76 -7.18
C MET A 310 -14.59 -2.54 -6.26
N TRP A 311 -14.45 -1.32 -6.82
CA TRP A 311 -14.71 -0.10 -6.05
C TRP A 311 -16.18 0.02 -5.65
N HIS A 312 -17.11 -0.27 -6.56
CA HIS A 312 -18.54 -0.26 -6.22
C HIS A 312 -18.92 -1.28 -5.12
N ARG A 313 -18.27 -2.45 -5.08
CA ARG A 313 -18.41 -3.38 -3.94
C ARG A 313 -17.92 -2.76 -2.64
N CYS A 314 -16.82 -2.02 -2.68
CA CYS A 314 -16.30 -1.30 -1.51
C CYS A 314 -17.33 -0.27 -1.03
N LEU A 315 -17.83 0.59 -1.92
CA LEU A 315 -18.86 1.59 -1.60
C LEU A 315 -20.14 0.96 -1.04
N THR A 316 -20.58 -0.17 -1.60
CA THR A 316 -21.76 -0.89 -1.10
C THR A 316 -21.51 -1.48 0.29
N SER A 317 -20.28 -1.97 0.55
CA SER A 317 -19.90 -2.51 1.85
C SER A 317 -19.78 -1.43 2.92
N THR A 318 -19.25 -0.25 2.59
CA THR A 318 -19.12 0.86 3.54
C THR A 318 -20.43 1.62 3.72
N GLY A 319 -21.28 1.64 2.69
CA GLY A 319 -22.51 2.42 2.66
C GLY A 319 -22.27 3.93 2.54
N GLN A 320 -21.03 4.34 2.23
CA GLN A 320 -20.67 5.76 2.14
C GLN A 320 -21.28 6.41 0.89
N PRO A 321 -21.71 7.68 0.96
CA PRO A 321 -22.08 8.46 -0.20
C PRO A 321 -20.84 8.93 -0.98
N ASP A 322 -21.08 9.54 -2.15
CA ASP A 322 -20.06 10.37 -2.79
C ASP A 322 -19.87 11.66 -1.98
N PHE A 323 -18.61 12.07 -1.80
CA PHE A 323 -18.23 13.22 -0.98
C PHE A 323 -17.88 14.48 -1.82
N ILE A 324 -18.48 14.60 -3.00
CA ILE A 324 -18.29 15.73 -3.93
C ILE A 324 -19.56 16.57 -3.96
#